data_AF-A0A2G9SHS8-F1
#
_entry.id   AF-A0A2G9SHS8-F1
#
_cell.length_a   1.000
_cell.length_b   1.000
_cell.length_c   1.000
_cell.angle_alpha   90.00
_cell.angle_beta   90.00
_cell.angle_gamma   90.00
#
_symmetry.space_group_name_H-M   'P 1'
#
loop_
_entity.id
_entity.type
_entity.pdbx_description
1 polymer ?
#
loop_
_entity_poly.entity_id
_entity_poly.type
_entity_poly.pdbx_seq_one_letter_code
_entity_poly.pdbx_strand_id
1 'polypeptide(L)'
;KTITDVLATSVPKPGTPEDLQNLLMQHYSKTRSVIELEELKLPDNSFVKANDLSHTLSSYLKEMCPKWSKLSKNHKEKKSALILVVCSSAHRTLELIKLINAFKGDTKVMKLFAKHIKIKDQMQLLEKNIIHLGIGTPGRMKALLEQ
;
A
#
# COMPACT_ATOMS: atom_id res chain seq x y z
N LYS A 1 1.39 24.12 -27.02
CA LYS A 1 0.48 23.54 -26.00
C LYS A 1 1.33 22.99 -24.89
N THR A 2 1.09 23.44 -23.65
CA THR A 2 1.79 22.91 -22.47
C THR A 2 1.26 21.51 -22.14
N ILE A 3 2.02 20.74 -21.36
CA ILE A 3 1.56 19.42 -20.85
C ILE A 3 0.22 19.58 -20.11
N THR A 4 0.04 20.68 -19.39
CA THR A 4 -1.21 21.06 -18.71
C THR A 4 -2.38 21.20 -19.69
N ASP A 5 -2.17 21.86 -20.85
CA ASP A 5 -3.22 22.03 -21.87
C ASP A 5 -3.63 20.71 -22.52
N VAL A 6 -2.68 19.79 -22.69
CA VAL A 6 -2.95 18.46 -23.28
C VAL A 6 -3.70 17.58 -22.29
N LEU A 7 -3.28 17.55 -21.02
CA LEU A 7 -3.93 16.77 -19.97
C LEU A 7 -5.34 17.28 -19.64
N ALA A 8 -5.59 18.59 -19.78
CA ALA A 8 -6.92 19.17 -19.59
C ALA A 8 -7.94 18.70 -20.67
N THR A 9 -7.46 18.34 -21.86
CA THR A 9 -8.34 17.94 -22.98
C THR A 9 -8.69 16.46 -23.03
N SER A 10 -8.00 15.61 -22.26
CA SER A 10 -8.25 14.17 -22.20
C SER A 10 -8.79 13.77 -20.84
N VAL A 11 -9.92 13.06 -20.81
CA VAL A 11 -10.43 12.46 -19.56
C VAL A 11 -9.36 11.49 -19.02
N PRO A 12 -8.95 11.60 -17.74
CA PRO A 12 -8.00 10.67 -17.16
C PRO A 12 -8.53 9.25 -17.24
N LYS A 13 -7.84 8.37 -17.97
CA LYS A 13 -8.15 6.94 -17.98
C LYS A 13 -7.64 6.32 -16.67
N PRO A 14 -8.50 5.60 -15.91
CA PRO A 14 -8.04 4.89 -14.72
C PRO A 14 -7.07 3.78 -15.12
N GLY A 15 -6.07 3.54 -14.27
CA GLY A 15 -5.16 2.41 -14.45
C GLY A 15 -5.90 1.08 -14.31
N THR A 16 -5.45 0.09 -15.07
CA THR A 16 -5.97 -1.28 -15.09
C THR A 16 -4.92 -2.25 -14.52
N PRO A 17 -5.32 -3.48 -14.15
CA PRO A 17 -4.36 -4.54 -13.79
C PRO A 17 -3.28 -4.77 -14.84
N GLU A 18 -3.65 -4.69 -16.13
CA GLU A 18 -2.73 -4.84 -17.26
C GLU A 18 -1.65 -3.76 -17.28
N ASP A 19 -2.01 -2.50 -16.97
CA ASP A 19 -1.04 -1.41 -16.88
C ASP A 19 0.04 -1.68 -15.82
N LEU A 20 -0.36 -2.22 -14.66
CA LEU A 20 0.59 -2.61 -13.61
C LEU A 20 1.46 -3.79 -14.05
N GLN A 21 0.86 -4.82 -14.64
CA GLN A 21 1.60 -6.00 -15.10
C GLN A 21 2.64 -5.62 -16.16
N ASN A 22 2.27 -4.77 -17.12
CA ASN A 22 3.17 -4.26 -18.14
C ASN A 22 4.31 -3.41 -17.54
N LEU A 23 4.00 -2.55 -16.57
CA LEU A 23 5.01 -1.75 -15.87
C LEU A 23 6.05 -2.64 -15.17
N LEU A 24 5.60 -3.68 -14.46
CA LEU A 24 6.48 -4.63 -13.76
C LEU A 24 7.34 -5.41 -14.75
N MET A 25 6.74 -5.96 -15.82
CA MET A 25 7.46 -6.69 -16.86
C MET A 25 8.52 -5.80 -17.53
N GLN A 26 8.16 -4.57 -17.88
CA GLN A 26 9.10 -3.62 -18.47
C GLN A 26 10.27 -3.31 -17.53
N HIS A 27 9.98 -3.06 -16.24
CA HIS A 27 11.00 -2.72 -15.24
C HIS A 27 12.01 -3.86 -15.02
N TYR A 28 11.54 -5.10 -14.95
CA TYR A 28 12.37 -6.26 -14.64
C TYR A 28 12.91 -7.01 -15.86
N SER A 29 12.46 -6.66 -17.08
CA SER A 29 12.85 -7.33 -18.34
C SER A 29 14.35 -7.49 -18.56
N LYS A 30 15.17 -6.58 -18.01
CA LYS A 30 16.64 -6.58 -18.16
C LYS A 30 17.39 -7.19 -16.98
N THR A 31 16.71 -7.44 -15.86
CA THR A 31 17.34 -7.84 -14.60
C THR A 31 16.89 -9.22 -14.12
N ARG A 32 15.91 -9.83 -14.79
CA ARG A 32 15.33 -11.13 -14.44
C ARG A 32 15.32 -12.05 -15.66
N SER A 33 15.46 -13.35 -15.40
CA SER A 33 15.27 -14.38 -16.41
C SER A 33 13.79 -14.51 -16.82
N VAL A 34 13.54 -15.22 -17.92
CA VAL A 34 12.18 -15.48 -18.41
C VAL A 34 11.33 -16.19 -17.34
N ILE A 35 11.91 -17.17 -16.64
CA ILE A 35 11.22 -17.95 -15.59
C ILE A 35 10.86 -17.04 -14.41
N GLU A 36 11.79 -16.22 -13.93
CA GLU A 36 11.52 -15.26 -12.84
C GLU A 36 10.46 -14.22 -13.24
N LEU A 37 10.40 -13.81 -14.51
CA LEU A 37 9.38 -12.88 -15.00
C LEU A 37 7.98 -13.52 -15.03
N GLU A 38 7.89 -14.81 -15.38
CA GLU A 38 6.63 -15.55 -15.33
C GLU A 38 6.10 -15.67 -13.89
N GLU A 39 6.98 -15.86 -12.90
CA GLU A 39 6.63 -15.89 -11.48
C GLU A 39 6.13 -14.53 -10.94
N LEU A 40 6.49 -13.42 -11.60
CA LEU A 40 6.01 -12.08 -11.26
C LEU A 40 4.60 -11.78 -11.81
N LYS A 41 3.98 -12.72 -12.53
CA LYS A 41 2.60 -12.56 -13.02
C LYS A 41 1.62 -12.62 -11.86
N LEU A 42 0.93 -11.51 -11.61
CA LEU A 42 -0.10 -11.45 -10.58
C LEU A 42 -1.39 -12.11 -11.12
N PRO A 43 -1.99 -13.08 -10.39
CA PRO A 43 -3.29 -13.62 -10.77
C PRO A 43 -4.38 -12.56 -10.61
N ASP A 44 -5.46 -12.66 -11.40
CA ASP A 44 -6.54 -11.66 -11.44
C ASP A 44 -7.18 -11.40 -10.07
N ASN A 45 -7.21 -12.41 -9.19
CA ASN A 45 -7.72 -12.30 -7.82
C ASN A 45 -6.80 -11.49 -6.87
N SER A 46 -5.62 -11.06 -7.33
CA SER A 46 -4.75 -10.12 -6.62
C SER A 46 -5.26 -8.67 -6.74
N PHE A 47 -6.14 -8.43 -7.71
CA PHE A 47 -6.70 -7.12 -7.98
C PHE A 47 -8.13 -7.06 -7.47
N VAL A 48 -8.44 -5.94 -6.81
CA VAL A 48 -9.78 -5.68 -6.29
C VAL A 48 -10.39 -4.48 -7.00
N LYS A 49 -11.73 -4.44 -7.05
CA LYS A 49 -12.44 -3.29 -7.63
C LYS A 49 -12.09 -2.04 -6.84
N ALA A 50 -11.66 -0.98 -7.52
CA ALA A 50 -11.40 0.31 -6.91
C ALA A 50 -12.68 0.87 -6.26
N ASN A 51 -12.53 1.60 -5.14
CA ASN A 51 -13.64 2.30 -4.52
C ASN A 51 -14.15 3.39 -5.47
N ASP A 52 -15.39 3.26 -5.95
CA ASP A 52 -16.08 4.23 -6.81
C ASP A 52 -16.70 5.40 -6.02
N LEU A 53 -16.21 5.63 -4.79
CA LEU A 53 -16.66 6.63 -3.82
C LEU A 53 -18.05 6.36 -3.23
N SER A 54 -18.69 5.24 -3.57
CA SER A 54 -19.93 4.80 -2.90
C SER A 54 -19.70 4.37 -1.45
N HIS A 55 -18.47 3.97 -1.10
CA HIS A 55 -18.11 3.53 0.23
C HIS A 55 -17.20 4.52 0.94
N THR A 56 -17.41 4.70 2.25
CA THR A 56 -16.35 5.23 3.13
C THR A 56 -15.15 4.29 3.09
N LEU A 57 -13.95 4.81 3.32
CA LEU A 57 -12.73 3.99 3.29
C LEU A 57 -12.79 2.80 4.28
N SER A 58 -13.36 3.01 5.48
CA SER A 58 -13.55 1.92 6.44
C SER A 58 -14.52 0.85 5.93
N SER A 59 -15.62 1.24 5.27
CA SER A 59 -16.56 0.29 4.67
C SER A 59 -15.91 -0.50 3.54
N TYR A 60 -15.17 0.19 2.66
CA TYR A 60 -14.47 -0.43 1.55
C TYR A 60 -13.44 -1.45 2.04
N LEU A 61 -12.62 -1.11 3.05
CA LEU A 61 -11.66 -2.06 3.63
C LEU A 61 -12.32 -3.27 4.28
N LYS A 62 -13.54 -3.14 4.83
CA LYS A 62 -14.30 -4.29 5.36
C LYS A 62 -14.76 -5.21 4.23
N GLU A 63 -15.17 -4.67 3.09
CA GLU A 63 -15.53 -5.44 1.91
C GLU A 63 -14.31 -6.18 1.33
N MET A 64 -13.17 -5.49 1.23
CA MET A 64 -11.92 -6.08 0.72
C MET A 64 -11.30 -7.11 1.68
N CYS A 65 -11.50 -6.94 2.99
CA CYS A 65 -10.95 -7.80 4.03
C CYS A 65 -12.04 -8.24 5.03
N PRO A 66 -13.02 -9.07 4.61
CA PRO A 66 -14.20 -9.39 5.42
C PRO A 66 -13.85 -10.17 6.70
N LYS A 67 -12.71 -10.87 6.71
CA LYS A 67 -12.21 -11.62 7.87
C LYS A 67 -11.18 -10.83 8.70
N TRP A 68 -11.12 -9.51 8.57
CA TRP A 68 -10.14 -8.64 9.26
C TRP A 68 -10.04 -8.93 10.76
N SER A 69 -11.17 -9.06 11.47
CA SER A 69 -11.17 -9.30 12.92
C SER A 69 -10.48 -10.61 13.31
N LYS A 70 -10.60 -11.66 12.48
CA LYS A 70 -9.93 -12.94 12.71
C LYS A 70 -8.45 -12.85 12.31
N LEU A 71 -8.17 -12.28 11.14
CA LEU A 71 -6.82 -12.12 10.60
C LEU A 71 -5.93 -11.31 11.55
N SER A 72 -6.41 -10.16 12.00
CA SER A 72 -5.69 -9.27 12.91
C SER A 72 -5.43 -9.89 14.28
N LYS A 73 -6.39 -10.61 14.87
CA LYS A 73 -6.19 -11.32 16.15
C LYS A 73 -5.13 -12.42 16.06
N ASN A 74 -5.08 -13.12 14.93
CA ASN A 74 -4.18 -14.24 14.70
C ASN A 74 -2.76 -13.80 14.31
N HIS A 75 -2.58 -12.57 13.85
CA HIS A 75 -1.27 -12.05 13.49
C HIS A 75 -0.37 -11.90 14.71
N LYS A 76 0.80 -12.56 14.67
CA LYS A 76 1.82 -12.51 15.74
C LYS A 76 3.21 -12.17 15.21
N GLU A 77 3.38 -12.06 13.90
CA GLU A 77 4.68 -11.82 13.30
C GLU A 77 5.10 -10.36 13.51
N LYS A 78 6.34 -10.19 13.96
CA LYS A 78 7.02 -8.90 14.03
C LYS A 78 7.70 -8.64 12.68
N LYS A 79 8.02 -7.37 12.39
CA LYS A 79 8.57 -6.95 11.08
C LYS A 79 7.69 -7.27 9.86
N SER A 80 6.45 -7.71 10.06
CA SER A 80 5.48 -8.06 9.03
C SER A 80 4.15 -7.35 9.30
N ALA A 81 3.53 -6.80 8.26
CA ALA A 81 2.24 -6.13 8.33
C ALA A 81 1.23 -6.87 7.45
N LEU A 82 -0.02 -6.98 7.92
CA LEU A 82 -1.10 -7.61 7.15
C LEU A 82 -1.53 -6.77 5.96
N ILE A 83 -1.60 -5.44 6.16
CA ILE A 83 -2.00 -4.49 5.12
C ILE A 83 -0.96 -3.37 5.06
N LEU A 84 -0.46 -3.10 3.86
CA LEU A 84 0.40 -1.96 3.57
C LEU A 84 -0.34 -0.98 2.65
N VAL A 85 -0.48 0.27 3.08
CA VAL A 85 -1.13 1.33 2.31
C VAL A 85 -0.10 2.40 1.94
N VAL A 86 0.08 2.59 0.64
CA VAL A 86 1.03 3.55 0.07
C VAL A 86 0.30 4.85 -0.25
N CYS A 87 0.79 5.95 0.31
CA CYS A 87 0.26 7.30 0.12
C CYS A 87 1.30 8.20 -0.54
N SER A 88 0.85 9.16 -1.35
CA SER A 88 1.74 10.12 -2.01
C SER A 88 2.43 11.08 -1.04
N SER A 89 1.87 11.32 0.15
CA SER A 89 2.46 12.23 1.15
C SER A 89 2.20 11.82 2.60
N ALA A 90 3.01 12.39 3.50
CA ALA A 90 2.84 12.25 4.95
C ALA A 90 1.50 12.81 5.44
N HIS A 91 1.03 13.91 4.83
CA HIS A 91 -0.27 14.49 5.18
C HIS A 91 -1.41 13.52 4.84
N ARG A 92 -1.42 12.97 3.61
CA ARG A 92 -2.41 11.97 3.18
C ARG A 92 -2.39 10.73 4.07
N THR A 93 -1.20 10.30 4.51
CA THR A 93 -1.07 9.20 5.48
C THR A 93 -1.83 9.50 6.78
N LEU A 94 -1.65 10.70 7.35
CA LEU A 94 -2.31 11.09 8.60
C LEU A 94 -3.82 11.20 8.45
N GLU A 95 -4.31 11.75 7.34
CA GLU A 95 -5.74 11.79 7.03
C GLU A 95 -6.33 10.38 6.90
N LEU A 96 -5.65 9.50 6.15
CA LEU A 96 -6.11 8.13 5.93
C LEU A 96 -6.22 7.35 7.25
N ILE A 97 -5.26 7.51 8.15
CA ILE A 97 -5.29 6.89 9.49
C ILE A 97 -6.56 7.28 10.26
N LYS A 98 -7.03 8.52 10.14
CA LYS A 98 -8.29 8.97 10.77
C LYS A 98 -9.50 8.29 10.13
N LEU A 99 -9.51 8.18 8.80
CA LEU A 99 -10.63 7.61 8.03
C LEU A 99 -10.82 6.09 8.23
N ILE A 100 -9.77 5.37 8.62
CA ILE A 100 -9.83 3.92 8.85
C ILE A 100 -10.15 3.52 10.30
N ASN A 101 -10.44 4.47 11.20
CA ASN A 101 -10.64 4.20 12.62
C ASN A 101 -11.68 3.10 12.89
N ALA A 102 -12.81 3.12 12.16
CA ALA A 102 -13.88 2.13 12.29
C ALA A 102 -13.55 0.76 11.69
N PHE A 103 -12.55 0.68 10.80
CA PHE A 103 -12.02 -0.57 10.26
C PHE A 103 -10.94 -1.16 11.16
N LYS A 104 -9.95 -0.34 11.56
CA LYS A 104 -8.79 -0.82 12.31
C LYS A 104 -9.16 -1.30 13.72
N GLY A 105 -10.16 -0.71 14.37
CA GLY A 105 -10.44 -0.98 15.80
C GLY A 105 -9.18 -0.81 16.68
N ASP A 106 -8.90 -1.82 17.49
CA ASP A 106 -7.75 -1.86 18.42
C ASP A 106 -6.43 -2.30 17.77
N THR A 107 -6.43 -2.56 16.47
CA THR A 107 -5.22 -3.00 15.77
C THR A 107 -4.17 -1.90 15.70
N LYS A 108 -2.89 -2.34 15.74
CA LYS A 108 -1.74 -1.45 15.70
C LYS A 108 -1.43 -0.97 14.28
N VAL A 109 -1.41 0.35 14.11
CA VAL A 109 -1.06 1.04 12.86
C VAL A 109 0.32 1.69 13.00
N MET A 110 1.22 1.39 12.05
CA MET A 110 2.53 2.03 11.95
C MET A 110 2.52 3.11 10.86
N LYS A 111 3.01 4.30 11.21
CA LYS A 111 3.23 5.41 10.28
C LYS A 111 4.59 5.24 9.60
N LEU A 112 4.61 5.02 8.30
CA LEU A 112 5.82 4.76 7.50
C LEU A 112 6.21 5.98 6.64
N PHE A 113 6.44 7.15 7.26
CA PHE A 113 6.90 8.35 6.56
C PHE A 113 7.94 9.14 7.36
N ALA A 114 8.74 9.96 6.67
CA ALA A 114 9.74 10.82 7.28
C ALA A 114 9.09 12.08 7.88
N LYS A 115 9.09 12.22 9.21
CA LYS A 115 8.74 13.51 9.87
C LYS A 115 9.46 13.69 11.21
N HIS A 116 9.22 12.79 12.16
CA HIS A 116 9.77 12.92 13.52
C HIS A 116 10.48 11.66 14.04
N ILE A 117 10.51 10.57 13.27
CA ILE A 117 11.15 9.30 13.67
C ILE A 117 12.29 9.00 12.70
N LYS A 118 13.51 8.85 13.24
CA LYS A 118 14.67 8.43 12.45
C LYS A 118 14.47 6.99 11.99
N ILE A 119 15.09 6.63 10.87
CA ILE A 119 14.89 5.29 10.30
C ILE A 119 15.32 4.18 11.26
N LYS A 120 16.44 4.35 11.97
CA LYS A 120 16.93 3.40 12.98
C LYS A 120 15.94 3.19 14.12
N ASP A 121 15.35 4.27 14.64
CA ASP A 121 14.34 4.19 15.70
C ASP A 121 13.07 3.49 15.19
N GLN A 122 12.70 3.76 13.94
CA GLN A 122 11.55 3.12 13.29
C GLN A 122 11.77 1.61 13.08
N MET A 123 12.98 1.18 12.71
CA MET A 123 13.35 -0.23 12.66
C MET A 123 13.12 -0.87 14.02
N GLN A 124 13.68 -0.31 15.10
CA GLN A 124 13.51 -0.84 16.46
C GLN A 124 12.04 -0.99 16.86
N LEU A 125 11.19 -0.04 16.48
CA LEU A 125 9.74 -0.15 16.72
C LEU A 125 9.12 -1.32 15.95
N LEU A 126 9.52 -1.55 14.69
CA LEU A 126 9.08 -2.68 13.88
C LEU A 126 9.61 -4.03 14.39
N GLU A 127 10.80 -4.07 14.98
CA GLU A 127 11.37 -5.28 15.57
C GLU A 127 10.68 -5.67 16.88
N LYS A 128 10.19 -4.69 17.64
CA LYS A 128 9.60 -4.91 18.97
C LYS A 128 8.10 -5.17 18.90
N ASN A 129 7.40 -4.56 17.95
CA ASN A 129 5.94 -4.55 17.91
C ASN A 129 5.37 -5.41 16.78
N ILE A 130 4.22 -6.05 17.06
CA ILE A 130 3.34 -6.61 16.03
C ILE A 130 2.56 -5.47 15.40
N ILE A 131 2.69 -5.31 14.08
CA ILE A 131 2.00 -4.27 13.31
C ILE A 131 0.98 -4.93 12.40
N HIS A 132 -0.23 -4.38 12.34
CA HIS A 132 -1.30 -4.93 11.51
C HIS A 132 -1.43 -4.13 10.22
N LEU A 133 -1.36 -2.79 10.32
CA LEU A 133 -1.42 -1.88 9.20
C LEU A 133 -0.16 -1.01 9.15
N GLY A 134 0.56 -1.04 8.03
CA GLY A 134 1.57 -0.05 7.69
C GLY A 134 1.00 0.98 6.74
N ILE A 135 1.10 2.27 7.05
CA ILE A 135 0.58 3.34 6.16
C ILE A 135 1.65 4.41 6.05
N GLY A 136 2.07 4.76 4.83
CA GLY A 136 3.15 5.72 4.64
C GLY A 136 3.52 6.02 3.21
N THR A 137 4.73 6.54 3.00
CA THR A 137 5.20 7.03 1.70
C THR A 137 6.18 6.07 1.04
N PRO A 138 6.23 6.01 -0.31
CA PRO A 138 7.15 5.13 -1.03
C PRO A 138 8.60 5.30 -0.60
N GLY A 139 9.07 6.55 -0.47
CA GLY A 139 10.46 6.83 -0.12
C GLY A 139 10.86 6.27 1.25
N ARG A 140 9.97 6.32 2.25
CA ARG A 140 10.29 5.77 3.57
C ARG A 140 10.15 4.25 3.61
N MET A 141 9.17 3.67 2.91
CA MET A 141 9.04 2.22 2.81
C MET A 141 10.24 1.60 2.09
N LYS A 142 10.67 2.19 0.98
CA LYS A 142 11.87 1.79 0.25
C LYS A 142 13.10 1.81 1.17
N ALA A 143 13.33 2.93 1.87
CA ALA A 143 14.47 3.06 2.76
C ALA A 143 14.48 2.00 3.87
N LEU A 144 13.31 1.58 4.37
CA LEU A 144 13.17 0.51 5.37
C LEU A 144 13.40 -0.90 4.80
N LEU A 145 13.03 -1.14 3.53
CA LEU A 145 13.27 -2.41 2.84
C LEU A 145 14.75 -2.60 2.47
N GLU A 146 15.50 -1.50 2.35
CA GLU A 146 16.94 -1.50 2.06
C GLU A 146 17.82 -1.63 3.32
N GLN A 147 17.24 -1.78 4.52
CA GLN A 147 17.98 -2.02 5.77
C GLN A 147 18.12 -3.52 6.05
#